data_AF-A0A7Y4U812-F1
#
_entry.id   AF-A0A7Y4U812-F1
#
_cell.length_a   1.000
_cell.length_b   1.000
_cell.length_c   1.000
_cell.angle_alpha   90.00
_cell.angle_beta   90.00
_cell.angle_gamma   90.00
#
_symmetry.space_group_name_H-M   'P 1'
#
loop_
_entity.id
_entity.type
_entity.pdbx_description
1 polymer ?
#
loop_
_entity_poly.entity_id
_entity_poly.type
_entity_poly.pdbx_seq_one_letter_code
_entity_poly.pdbx_strand_id
1 'polypeptide(L)'
;NVVARHPEVGVVGVGLRDGEGTLQPSCGQFLSLRSLLGGNLRPVHGKGSMREADGRGVLWTVPKQAEVDWVIGAFMVGRCEVFVTIGGFDEDYFLYAEDMDLCYRLRQRGYTVLFCPEVTVTHLGNRSGARKWAERRESEIVRSEVLFLRKHRGRVSALGFRVLGGSLFFCKSLAAWLRSWTHGTASVVEARRYWHMTKVCWGWG
;
A
#
# COMPACT_ATOMS: atom_id res chain seq x y z
N ASN A 1 15.58 18.33 -16.36
CA ASN A 1 15.30 16.89 -16.20
C ASN A 1 16.03 16.43 -14.93
N VAL A 2 15.28 16.15 -13.86
CA VAL A 2 15.84 15.78 -12.53
C VAL A 2 16.63 14.48 -12.62
N VAL A 3 16.08 13.46 -13.30
CA VAL A 3 16.76 12.17 -13.51
C VAL A 3 18.11 12.34 -14.22
N ALA A 4 18.20 13.23 -15.22
CA ALA A 4 19.44 13.46 -15.96
C ALA A 4 20.55 14.13 -15.11
N ARG A 5 20.18 14.98 -14.15
CA ARG A 5 21.12 15.74 -13.30
C ARG A 5 21.54 15.01 -12.03
N HIS A 6 20.80 13.97 -11.65
CA HIS A 6 20.96 13.22 -10.42
C HIS A 6 21.10 11.71 -10.72
N PRO A 7 22.32 11.21 -11.04
CA PRO A 7 22.55 9.80 -11.36
C PRO A 7 22.21 8.84 -10.21
N GLU A 8 22.21 9.32 -8.97
CA GLU A 8 21.81 8.60 -7.77
C GLU A 8 20.30 8.33 -7.70
N VAL A 9 19.47 9.07 -8.44
CA VAL A 9 18.02 8.91 -8.43
C VAL A 9 17.62 7.75 -9.35
N GLY A 10 17.10 6.69 -8.74
CA GLY A 10 16.63 5.51 -9.48
C GLY A 10 15.24 5.72 -10.07
N VAL A 11 14.35 6.37 -9.33
CA VAL A 11 12.98 6.66 -9.77
C VAL A 11 12.45 7.95 -9.16
N VAL A 12 11.62 8.64 -9.93
CA VAL A 12 10.89 9.86 -9.56
C VAL A 12 9.39 9.59 -9.66
N GLY A 13 8.68 9.80 -8.56
CA GLY A 13 7.21 9.88 -8.52
C GLY A 13 6.73 11.33 -8.50
N VAL A 14 5.46 11.54 -8.84
CA VAL A 14 4.84 12.87 -8.95
C VAL A 14 3.51 12.95 -8.20
N GLY A 15 3.01 14.15 -7.95
CA GLY A 15 1.72 14.33 -7.28
C GLY A 15 0.56 13.79 -8.12
N LEU A 16 -0.29 12.97 -7.52
CA LEU A 16 -1.48 12.42 -8.19
C LEU A 16 -2.71 13.26 -7.84
N ARG A 17 -3.46 13.74 -8.82
CA ARG A 17 -4.72 14.47 -8.59
C ARG A 17 -5.92 13.69 -9.08
N ASP A 18 -7.01 13.66 -8.33
CA ASP A 18 -8.25 13.04 -8.81
C ASP A 18 -8.94 13.88 -9.91
N GLY A 19 -10.11 13.42 -10.37
CA GLY A 19 -10.89 14.13 -11.39
C GLY A 19 -11.39 15.51 -10.96
N GLU A 20 -11.39 15.80 -9.65
CA GLU A 20 -11.77 17.08 -9.05
C GLU A 20 -10.53 17.95 -8.74
N GLY A 21 -9.34 17.49 -9.12
CA GLY A 21 -8.07 18.19 -8.88
C GLY A 21 -7.51 18.04 -7.45
N THR A 22 -8.12 17.22 -6.59
CA THR A 22 -7.66 17.00 -5.21
C THR A 22 -6.42 16.11 -5.21
N LEU A 23 -5.38 16.52 -4.48
CA LEU A 23 -4.14 15.77 -4.35
C LEU A 23 -4.35 14.49 -3.52
N GLN A 24 -3.94 13.36 -4.09
CA GLN A 24 -3.99 12.05 -3.47
C GLN A 24 -2.65 11.73 -2.78
N PRO A 25 -2.68 10.92 -1.70
CA PRO A 25 -1.48 10.26 -1.19
C PRO A 25 -0.77 9.46 -2.29
N SER A 26 0.53 9.64 -2.45
CA SER A 26 1.29 9.15 -3.62
C SER A 26 2.72 8.69 -3.33
N CYS A 27 3.18 8.80 -2.09
CA CYS A 27 4.44 8.22 -1.61
C CYS A 27 4.25 7.56 -0.23
N GLY A 28 5.18 6.70 0.18
CA GLY A 28 4.99 5.87 1.36
C GLY A 28 6.26 5.41 2.06
N GLN A 29 6.09 4.74 3.21
CA GLN A 29 7.16 4.15 4.06
C GLN A 29 7.18 2.67 3.76
N PHE A 30 8.36 2.04 3.81
CA PHE A 30 8.42 0.59 3.68
C PHE A 30 7.68 -0.11 4.81
N LEU A 31 6.91 -1.13 4.43
CA LEU A 31 6.18 -1.91 5.40
C LEU A 31 7.11 -2.56 6.43
N SER A 32 6.70 -2.50 7.70
CA SER A 32 7.36 -3.14 8.82
C SER A 32 6.34 -3.60 9.86
N LEU A 33 6.74 -4.53 10.74
CA LEU A 33 5.92 -4.92 11.88
C LEU A 33 5.59 -3.75 12.82
N ARG A 34 6.53 -2.79 12.98
CA ARG A 34 6.32 -1.61 13.83
C ARG A 34 5.20 -0.72 13.27
N SER A 35 5.11 -0.63 11.95
CA SER A 35 4.07 0.13 11.27
C SER A 35 2.67 -0.37 11.67
N LEU A 36 2.49 -1.68 11.88
CA LEU A 36 1.21 -2.25 12.35
C LEU A 36 0.81 -1.79 13.76
N LEU A 37 1.77 -1.67 14.68
CA LEU A 37 1.51 -1.30 16.07
C LEU A 37 1.17 0.19 16.22
N GLY A 38 1.65 1.05 15.32
CA GLY A 38 1.44 2.49 15.33
C GLY A 38 0.08 2.97 14.80
N GLY A 39 -0.94 2.10 14.69
CA GLY A 39 -2.27 2.48 14.22
C GLY A 39 -2.53 2.31 12.71
N ASN A 40 -1.58 1.76 11.94
CA ASN A 40 -1.79 1.42 10.52
C ASN A 40 -2.70 0.19 10.30
N LEU A 41 -3.40 -0.24 11.33
CA LEU A 41 -4.41 -1.28 11.31
C LEU A 41 -5.66 -0.78 10.57
N ARG A 42 -5.57 -0.83 9.23
CA ARG A 42 -6.57 -0.37 8.26
C ARG A 42 -8.01 -0.47 8.80
N PRO A 43 -8.75 0.65 8.96
CA PRO A 43 -10.20 0.58 9.01
C PRO A 43 -10.67 0.03 7.66
N VAL A 44 -11.33 -1.13 7.70
CA VAL A 44 -11.71 -1.88 6.49
C VAL A 44 -12.73 -1.11 5.68
N HIS A 45 -13.52 -0.20 6.22
CA HIS A 45 -14.19 0.83 5.44
C HIS A 45 -14.32 2.12 6.25
N GLY A 46 -14.14 3.22 5.53
CA GLY A 46 -14.23 4.58 6.02
C GLY A 46 -13.38 5.44 5.10
N LYS A 47 -13.85 6.64 4.77
CA LYS A 47 -13.16 7.68 3.97
C LYS A 47 -11.79 8.12 4.56
N GLY A 48 -11.20 7.36 5.48
CA GLY A 48 -10.01 7.66 6.27
C GLY A 48 -8.82 6.73 6.00
N SER A 49 -8.71 6.07 4.84
CA SER A 49 -7.46 5.40 4.43
C SER A 49 -6.61 6.21 3.45
N MET A 50 -6.88 7.52 3.32
CA MET A 50 -6.22 8.44 2.38
C MET A 50 -5.90 9.83 2.98
N ARG A 51 -5.97 9.98 4.30
CA ARG A 51 -5.49 11.14 5.06
C ARG A 51 -4.84 10.54 6.32
N GLU A 52 -3.69 11.01 6.82
CA GLU A 52 -3.37 12.40 7.10
C GLU A 52 -1.88 12.70 6.91
N ALA A 53 -1.62 13.98 6.67
CA ALA A 53 -0.35 14.61 6.34
C ALA A 53 0.67 14.63 7.50
N ASP A 54 0.64 13.65 8.41
CA ASP A 54 1.47 13.60 9.61
C ASP A 54 2.69 12.66 9.52
N GLY A 55 2.87 12.00 8.37
CA GLY A 55 3.99 11.10 8.10
C GLY A 55 3.95 9.78 8.88
N ARG A 56 2.80 9.42 9.49
CA ARG A 56 2.63 8.16 10.26
C ARG A 56 1.83 7.08 9.53
N GLY A 57 1.25 7.41 8.37
CA GLY A 57 0.59 6.45 7.47
C GLY A 57 1.58 5.70 6.57
N VAL A 58 1.18 4.54 6.03
CA VAL A 58 1.96 3.81 5.00
C VAL A 58 2.04 4.58 3.69
N LEU A 59 1.10 5.52 3.47
CA LEU A 59 0.98 6.33 2.27
C LEU A 59 0.60 7.77 2.66
N TRP A 60 1.32 8.75 2.14
CA TRP A 60 1.10 10.19 2.33
C TRP A 60 1.54 10.96 1.08
N THR A 61 1.55 12.28 1.17
CA THR A 61 2.14 13.18 0.19
C THR A 61 2.89 14.28 0.94
N VAL A 62 4.08 14.64 0.47
CA VAL A 62 4.87 15.75 1.02
C VAL A 62 4.67 17.02 0.18
N PRO A 63 4.70 18.22 0.80
CA PRO A 63 4.42 19.48 0.09
C PRO A 63 5.61 19.98 -0.74
N LYS A 64 6.79 19.38 -0.59
CA LYS A 64 8.02 19.74 -1.28
C LYS A 64 8.71 18.49 -1.80
N GLN A 65 9.55 18.66 -2.81
CA GLN A 65 10.42 17.60 -3.26
C GLN A 65 11.19 16.96 -2.09
N ALA A 66 11.12 15.64 -1.98
CA ALA A 66 11.81 14.90 -0.94
C ALA A 66 12.20 13.49 -1.39
N GLU A 67 13.26 12.96 -0.78
CA GLU A 67 13.53 11.53 -0.81
C GLU A 67 12.49 10.80 0.04
N VAL A 68 11.94 9.71 -0.49
CA VAL A 68 10.93 8.88 0.16
C VAL A 68 11.33 7.41 0.09
N ASP A 69 10.63 6.52 0.80
CA ASP A 69 10.94 5.09 0.69
C ASP A 69 10.42 4.51 -0.63
N TRP A 70 9.20 4.87 -1.02
CA TRP A 70 8.59 4.44 -2.27
C TRP A 70 7.53 5.44 -2.77
N VAL A 71 7.19 5.34 -4.05
CA VAL A 71 6.16 6.14 -4.74
C VAL A 71 5.15 5.20 -5.43
N ILE A 72 3.91 5.65 -5.62
CA ILE A 72 2.89 4.83 -6.30
C ILE A 72 3.23 4.65 -7.78
N GLY A 73 3.10 3.41 -8.28
CA GLY A 73 3.33 3.03 -9.68
C GLY A 73 2.40 3.66 -10.73
N ALA A 74 1.51 4.57 -10.35
CA ALA A 74 0.59 5.26 -11.26
C ALA A 74 1.32 6.21 -12.21
N PHE A 75 2.43 6.80 -11.74
CA PHE A 75 3.34 7.56 -12.58
C PHE A 75 4.75 7.53 -11.99
N MET A 76 5.66 6.87 -12.70
CA MET A 76 7.07 6.77 -12.34
C MET A 76 7.94 7.12 -13.54
N VAL A 77 9.02 7.84 -13.29
CA VAL A 77 10.05 8.14 -14.29
C VAL A 77 11.40 7.75 -13.73
N GLY A 78 12.14 6.93 -14.45
CA GLY A 78 13.47 6.47 -14.07
C GLY A 78 14.33 6.18 -15.29
N ARG A 79 15.59 5.79 -15.06
CA ARG A 79 16.48 5.38 -16.14
C ARG A 79 16.15 3.97 -16.57
N CYS A 80 15.99 3.75 -17.87
CA CYS A 80 15.71 2.43 -18.43
C CYS A 80 16.80 1.42 -18.03
N GLU A 81 18.08 1.82 -18.11
CA GLU A 81 19.22 0.99 -17.72
C GLU A 81 19.14 0.52 -16.26
N VAL A 82 18.73 1.40 -15.34
CA VAL A 82 18.57 1.07 -13.92
C VAL A 82 17.41 0.11 -13.74
N PHE A 83 16.26 0.39 -14.35
CA PHE A 83 15.08 -0.47 -14.29
C PHE A 83 15.35 -1.90 -14.79
N VAL A 84 16.05 -2.03 -15.92
CA VAL A 84 16.45 -3.34 -16.48
C VAL A 84 17.47 -4.03 -15.56
N THR A 85 18.48 -3.30 -15.08
CA THR A 85 19.54 -3.86 -14.20
C THR A 85 18.97 -4.40 -12.89
N ILE A 86 17.92 -3.77 -12.36
CA ILE A 86 17.29 -4.24 -11.12
C ILE A 86 16.31 -5.41 -11.30
N GLY A 87 16.02 -5.79 -12.56
CA GLY A 87 15.09 -6.86 -12.93
C GLY A 87 13.64 -6.40 -13.11
N GLY A 88 13.38 -5.10 -13.26
CA GLY A 88 12.03 -4.57 -13.46
C GLY A 88 11.08 -4.80 -12.29
N PHE A 89 9.77 -4.87 -12.57
CA PHE A 89 8.76 -5.27 -11.58
C PHE A 89 8.87 -6.77 -11.28
N ASP A 90 8.59 -7.14 -10.03
CA ASP A 90 8.64 -8.53 -9.59
C ASP A 90 7.29 -9.20 -9.89
N GLU A 91 7.32 -10.23 -10.74
CA GLU A 91 6.13 -10.91 -11.26
C GLU A 91 5.40 -11.78 -10.22
N ASP A 92 5.99 -12.02 -9.03
CA ASP A 92 5.28 -12.68 -7.94
C ASP A 92 4.14 -11.80 -7.38
N TYR A 93 4.18 -10.49 -7.63
CA TYR A 93 3.09 -9.57 -7.28
C TYR A 93 2.09 -9.50 -8.44
N PHE A 94 0.86 -9.94 -8.19
CA PHE A 94 -0.23 -9.73 -9.15
C PHE A 94 -0.64 -8.26 -9.23
N LEU A 95 -0.87 -7.63 -8.07
CA LEU A 95 -1.21 -6.22 -7.93
C LEU A 95 -0.95 -5.76 -6.50
N TYR A 96 -0.59 -4.49 -6.32
CA TYR A 96 -0.21 -3.85 -5.07
C TYR A 96 1.15 -4.27 -4.52
N ALA A 97 1.87 -3.31 -3.92
CA ALA A 97 3.20 -3.43 -3.35
C ALA A 97 4.33 -3.81 -4.34
N GLU A 98 4.02 -4.01 -5.63
CA GLU A 98 5.01 -4.18 -6.70
C GLU A 98 5.87 -2.93 -6.89
N ASP A 99 5.27 -1.76 -6.70
CA ASP A 99 5.91 -0.45 -6.69
C ASP A 99 6.80 -0.25 -5.45
N MET A 100 6.29 -0.65 -4.28
CA MET A 100 7.06 -0.67 -3.03
C MET A 100 8.27 -1.61 -3.13
N ASP A 101 8.08 -2.80 -3.71
CA ASP A 101 9.13 -3.78 -3.95
C ASP A 101 10.23 -3.24 -4.88
N LEU A 102 9.83 -2.65 -6.00
CA LEU A 102 10.73 -2.00 -6.95
C LEU A 102 11.58 -0.92 -6.26
N CYS A 103 10.94 -0.04 -5.51
CA CYS A 103 11.61 1.03 -4.76
C CYS A 103 12.54 0.48 -3.67
N TYR A 104 12.15 -0.61 -3.00
CA TYR A 104 13.00 -1.28 -2.02
C TYR A 104 14.26 -1.84 -2.67
N ARG A 105 14.13 -2.56 -3.79
CA ARG A 105 15.27 -3.11 -4.54
C ARG A 105 16.17 -2.03 -5.14
N LEU A 106 15.61 -0.88 -5.52
CA LEU A 106 16.39 0.30 -5.91
C LEU A 106 17.28 0.78 -4.76
N ARG A 107 16.70 0.98 -3.57
CA ARG A 107 17.46 1.45 -2.40
C ARG A 107 18.49 0.43 -1.92
N GLN A 108 18.22 -0.87 -2.03
CA GLN A 108 19.22 -1.91 -1.74
C GLN A 108 20.44 -1.84 -2.68
N ARG A 109 20.30 -1.22 -3.85
CA ARG A 109 21.40 -0.97 -4.80
C ARG A 109 21.97 0.45 -4.71
N GLY A 110 21.63 1.21 -3.66
CA GLY A 110 22.16 2.55 -3.41
C GLY A 110 21.49 3.67 -4.19
N TYR A 111 20.39 3.40 -4.91
CA TYR A 111 19.61 4.44 -5.57
C TYR A 111 18.63 5.11 -4.60
N THR A 112 18.33 6.38 -4.84
CA THR A 112 17.30 7.12 -4.12
C THR A 112 15.97 7.11 -4.87
N VAL A 113 14.88 7.24 -4.12
CA VAL A 113 13.52 7.40 -4.64
C VAL A 113 13.09 8.82 -4.34
N LEU A 114 12.80 9.59 -5.37
CA LEU A 114 12.44 11.00 -5.24
C LEU A 114 10.96 11.20 -5.51
N PHE A 115 10.32 12.06 -4.72
CA PHE A 115 8.96 12.49 -4.97
C PHE A 115 8.92 13.99 -5.28
N CYS A 116 8.28 14.37 -6.38
CA CYS A 116 8.18 15.75 -6.87
C CYS A 116 6.70 16.19 -6.91
N PRO A 117 6.18 16.88 -5.86
CA PRO A 117 4.78 17.29 -5.80
C PRO A 117 4.43 18.45 -6.74
N GLU A 118 5.42 19.22 -7.22
CA GLU A 118 5.15 20.36 -8.12
C GLU A 118 4.69 19.91 -9.51
N VAL A 119 5.13 18.71 -9.93
CA VAL A 119 4.61 18.05 -11.12
C VAL A 119 3.41 17.22 -10.71
N THR A 120 2.29 17.34 -11.42
CA THR A 120 1.11 16.55 -11.11
C THR A 120 0.50 15.90 -12.35
N VAL A 121 -0.11 14.74 -12.15
CA VAL A 121 -0.86 14.02 -13.19
C VAL A 121 -2.26 13.71 -12.69
N THR A 122 -3.23 13.73 -13.61
CA THR A 122 -4.60 13.32 -13.29
C THR A 122 -4.68 11.80 -13.19
N HIS A 123 -4.92 11.33 -11.97
CA HIS A 123 -5.13 9.94 -11.63
C HIS A 123 -6.59 9.72 -11.22
N LEU A 124 -7.38 9.19 -12.16
CA LEU A 124 -8.80 8.91 -11.95
C LEU A 124 -9.07 7.72 -10.99
N GLY A 125 -8.02 7.20 -10.33
CA GLY A 125 -8.10 6.13 -9.34
C GLY A 125 -8.57 4.80 -9.94
N ASN A 126 -9.09 3.93 -9.07
CA ASN A 126 -9.51 2.55 -9.36
C ASN A 126 -10.72 2.41 -10.33
N ARG A 127 -10.87 3.25 -11.36
CA ARG A 127 -12.00 3.12 -12.33
C ARG A 127 -12.02 1.77 -13.04
N SER A 128 -10.87 1.16 -13.30
CA SER A 128 -10.73 -0.15 -13.92
C SER A 128 -11.01 -1.33 -12.97
N GLY A 129 -10.69 -1.18 -11.67
CA GLY A 129 -10.83 -2.24 -10.65
C GLY A 129 -12.12 -2.20 -9.82
N ALA A 130 -12.79 -1.03 -9.73
CA ALA A 130 -13.83 -0.76 -8.74
C ALA A 130 -15.09 -1.64 -8.83
N ARG A 131 -15.39 -2.22 -9.99
CA ARG A 131 -16.62 -3.02 -10.19
C ARG A 131 -16.41 -4.53 -10.20
N LYS A 132 -15.25 -5.01 -10.68
CA LYS A 132 -14.96 -6.45 -10.82
C LYS A 132 -14.14 -7.02 -9.65
N TRP A 133 -13.37 -6.19 -8.94
CA TRP A 133 -12.38 -6.67 -7.96
C TRP A 133 -12.53 -6.05 -6.57
N ALA A 134 -13.59 -5.30 -6.30
CA ALA A 134 -13.78 -4.63 -5.01
C ALA A 134 -13.68 -5.60 -3.82
N GLU A 135 -14.23 -6.81 -3.95
CA GLU A 135 -14.20 -7.84 -2.90
C GLU A 135 -12.83 -8.52 -2.76
N ARG A 136 -12.05 -8.62 -3.84
CA ARG A 136 -10.72 -9.26 -3.82
C ARG A 136 -9.57 -8.30 -3.57
N ARG A 137 -9.77 -7.00 -3.80
CA ARG A 137 -8.75 -5.97 -3.66
C ARG A 137 -8.06 -6.04 -2.31
N GLU A 138 -8.83 -6.12 -1.23
CA GLU A 138 -8.25 -6.13 0.12
C GLU A 138 -7.42 -7.38 0.38
N SER A 139 -7.89 -8.53 -0.11
CA SER A 139 -7.16 -9.79 0.05
C SER A 139 -5.88 -9.78 -0.77
N GLU A 140 -5.89 -9.24 -1.99
CA GLU A 140 -4.67 -9.04 -2.77
C GLU A 140 -3.68 -8.08 -2.10
N ILE A 141 -4.14 -6.96 -1.55
CA ILE A 141 -3.22 -6.07 -0.83
C ILE A 141 -2.57 -6.79 0.36
N VAL A 142 -3.35 -7.53 1.16
CA VAL A 142 -2.80 -8.29 2.28
C VAL A 142 -1.82 -9.37 1.82
N ARG A 143 -2.13 -10.09 0.72
CA ARG A 143 -1.22 -11.10 0.15
C ARG A 143 0.09 -10.48 -0.30
N SER A 144 0.04 -9.36 -1.02
CA SER A 144 1.21 -8.63 -1.48
C SER A 144 2.03 -8.02 -0.34
N GLU A 145 1.39 -7.49 0.71
CA GLU A 145 2.07 -6.99 1.91
C GLU A 145 2.79 -8.11 2.69
N VAL A 146 2.17 -9.28 2.83
CA VAL A 146 2.81 -10.47 3.42
C VAL A 146 3.98 -10.95 2.56
N LEU A 147 3.83 -10.92 1.23
CA LEU A 147 4.90 -11.27 0.29
C LEU A 147 6.10 -10.33 0.44
N PHE A 148 5.87 -9.02 0.46
CA PHE A 148 6.90 -8.00 0.68
C PHE A 148 7.64 -8.23 2.00
N LEU A 149 6.90 -8.41 3.10
CA LEU A 149 7.52 -8.68 4.41
C LEU A 149 8.34 -9.96 4.39
N ARG A 150 7.85 -11.01 3.73
CA ARG A 150 8.57 -12.28 3.62
C ARG A 150 9.88 -12.12 2.84
N LYS A 151 9.86 -11.40 1.72
CA LYS A 151 11.02 -11.15 0.86
C LYS A 151 12.06 -10.27 1.53
N HIS A 152 11.64 -9.17 2.16
CA HIS A 152 12.54 -8.08 2.56
C HIS A 152 12.73 -7.93 4.07
N ARG A 153 11.83 -8.46 4.89
CA ARG A 153 11.86 -8.36 6.37
C ARG A 153 11.94 -9.72 7.07
N GLY A 154 11.99 -10.81 6.31
CA GLY A 154 12.10 -12.18 6.80
C GLY A 154 10.78 -12.82 7.23
N ARG A 155 10.84 -14.14 7.43
CA ARG A 155 9.66 -14.99 7.71
C ARG A 155 8.98 -14.66 9.05
N VAL A 156 9.76 -14.24 10.05
CA VAL A 156 9.23 -13.84 11.37
C VAL A 156 8.38 -12.57 11.24
N SER A 157 8.84 -11.59 10.46
CA SER A 157 8.07 -10.37 10.19
C SER A 157 6.77 -10.66 9.46
N ALA A 158 6.82 -11.53 8.44
CA ALA A 158 5.63 -11.97 7.73
C ALA A 158 4.65 -12.73 8.64
N LEU A 159 5.15 -13.64 9.49
CA LEU A 159 4.31 -14.38 10.44
C LEU A 159 3.67 -13.45 11.47
N GLY A 160 4.44 -12.51 12.04
CA GLY A 160 3.92 -11.52 12.98
C GLY A 160 2.80 -10.67 12.35
N PHE A 161 2.95 -10.25 11.10
CA PHE A 161 1.91 -9.51 10.38
C PHE A 161 0.65 -10.35 10.20
N ARG A 162 0.80 -11.62 9.80
CA ARG A 162 -0.33 -12.55 9.62
C ARG A 162 -1.10 -12.76 10.92
N VAL A 163 -0.39 -12.99 12.02
CA VAL A 163 -1.00 -13.20 13.34
C VAL A 163 -1.68 -11.93 13.82
N LEU A 164 -0.97 -10.80 13.89
CA LEU A 164 -1.51 -9.53 14.41
C LEU A 164 -2.66 -9.00 13.56
N GLY A 165 -2.48 -8.97 12.23
CA GLY A 165 -3.52 -8.52 11.29
C GLY A 165 -4.74 -9.42 11.30
N GLY A 166 -4.54 -10.74 11.30
CA GLY A 166 -5.65 -11.70 11.36
C GLY A 166 -6.44 -11.63 12.67
N SER A 167 -5.73 -11.49 13.80
CA SER A 167 -6.35 -11.30 15.13
C SER A 167 -7.15 -10.01 15.20
N LEU A 168 -6.65 -8.91 14.63
CA LEU A 168 -7.43 -7.67 14.57
C LEU A 168 -8.72 -7.86 13.76
N PHE A 169 -8.61 -8.41 12.54
CA PHE A 169 -9.79 -8.63 11.71
C PHE A 169 -10.78 -9.58 12.39
N PHE A 170 -10.27 -10.54 13.16
CA PHE A 170 -11.11 -11.43 13.95
C PHE A 170 -11.90 -10.67 15.02
N CYS A 171 -11.22 -9.83 15.80
CA CYS A 171 -11.88 -8.96 16.78
C CYS A 171 -12.91 -8.03 16.14
N LYS A 172 -12.61 -7.45 14.97
CA LYS A 172 -13.56 -6.62 14.21
C LYS A 172 -14.77 -7.43 13.72
N SER A 173 -14.55 -8.67 13.26
CA SER A 173 -15.61 -9.59 12.86
C SER A 173 -16.52 -9.92 14.03
N LEU A 174 -15.95 -10.28 15.18
CA LEU A 174 -16.70 -10.57 16.40
C LEU A 174 -17.52 -9.37 16.87
N ALA A 175 -16.91 -8.18 16.91
CA ALA A 175 -17.62 -6.96 17.27
C ALA A 175 -18.77 -6.62 16.32
N ALA A 176 -18.58 -6.80 15.00
CA ALA A 176 -19.63 -6.60 14.01
C ALA A 176 -20.76 -7.65 14.14
N TRP A 177 -20.41 -8.92 14.44
CA TRP A 177 -21.40 -9.95 14.75
C TRP A 177 -22.24 -9.61 15.98
N LEU A 178 -21.62 -9.15 17.06
CA LEU A 178 -22.35 -8.72 18.27
C LEU A 178 -23.27 -7.52 17.98
N ARG A 179 -22.81 -6.53 17.19
CA ARG A 179 -23.65 -5.40 16.77
C ARG A 179 -24.83 -5.83 15.90
N SER A 180 -24.71 -6.92 15.13
CA SER A 180 -25.78 -7.38 14.23
C SER A 180 -27.06 -7.77 14.96
N TRP A 181 -26.95 -8.15 16.24
CA TRP A 181 -28.11 -8.47 17.08
C TRP A 181 -29.00 -7.25 17.34
N THR A 182 -28.47 -6.03 17.20
CA THR A 182 -29.20 -4.78 17.42
C THR A 182 -29.32 -3.90 16.17
N HIS A 183 -28.40 -4.02 15.20
CA HIS A 183 -28.29 -3.13 14.02
C HIS A 183 -28.58 -3.81 12.68
N GLY A 184 -29.04 -5.07 12.69
CA GLY A 184 -29.57 -5.76 11.50
C GLY A 184 -28.51 -6.24 10.49
N THR A 185 -28.96 -6.45 9.24
CA THR A 185 -28.23 -7.22 8.21
C THR A 185 -26.94 -6.56 7.72
N ALA A 186 -26.82 -5.23 7.80
CA ALA A 186 -25.61 -4.51 7.41
C ALA A 186 -24.39 -4.93 8.25
N SER A 187 -24.57 -5.13 9.55
CA SER A 187 -23.49 -5.59 10.45
C SER A 187 -23.09 -7.05 10.17
N VAL A 188 -24.01 -7.90 9.67
CA VAL A 188 -23.68 -9.28 9.27
C VAL A 188 -22.77 -9.27 8.04
N VAL A 189 -23.04 -8.42 7.05
CA VAL A 189 -22.19 -8.26 5.85
C VAL A 189 -20.79 -7.79 6.26
N GLU A 190 -20.71 -6.80 7.15
CA GLU A 190 -19.44 -6.33 7.71
C GLU A 190 -18.68 -7.46 8.43
N ALA A 191 -19.37 -8.22 9.27
CA ALA A 191 -18.76 -9.31 10.04
C ALA A 191 -18.20 -10.42 9.15
N ARG A 192 -18.94 -10.84 8.11
CA ARG A 192 -18.50 -11.84 7.12
C ARG A 192 -17.27 -11.39 6.34
N ARG A 193 -17.20 -10.10 6.00
CA ARG A 193 -16.06 -9.52 5.31
C ARG A 193 -14.81 -9.51 6.19
N TYR A 194 -14.91 -9.06 7.44
CA TYR A 194 -13.79 -9.14 8.37
C TYR A 194 -13.32 -10.59 8.57
N TRP A 195 -14.26 -11.53 8.69
CA TRP A 195 -13.93 -12.95 8.79
C TRP A 195 -13.19 -13.47 7.55
N HIS A 196 -13.59 -13.05 6.35
CA HIS A 196 -12.82 -13.35 5.13
C HIS A 196 -11.38 -12.83 5.22
N MET A 197 -11.19 -11.59 5.67
CA MET A 197 -9.85 -11.00 5.82
C MET A 197 -9.01 -11.71 6.89
N THR A 198 -9.62 -12.16 8.00
CA THR A 198 -8.95 -13.02 8.99
C THR A 198 -8.39 -14.28 8.35
N LYS A 199 -9.20 -14.98 7.55
CA LYS A 199 -8.76 -16.19 6.84
C LYS A 199 -7.61 -15.90 5.88
N VAL A 200 -7.67 -14.79 5.14
CA VAL A 200 -6.57 -14.40 4.22
C VAL A 200 -5.28 -14.14 4.99
N CYS A 201 -5.34 -13.39 6.10
CA CYS A 201 -4.17 -13.14 6.95
C CYS A 201 -3.57 -14.44 7.50
N TRP A 202 -4.40 -15.34 8.06
CA TRP A 202 -3.91 -16.59 8.65
C TRP A 202 -3.57 -17.66 7.60
N GLY A 203 -4.01 -17.52 6.35
CA GLY A 203 -3.74 -18.45 5.25
C GLY A 203 -4.71 -19.62 5.16
N TRP A 204 -5.94 -19.41 5.59
CA TRP A 204 -7.00 -20.42 5.57
C TRP A 204 -7.87 -20.35 4.31
N GLY A 205 -7.52 -19.53 3.33
CA GLY A 205 -8.28 -19.38 2.08
C GLY A 205 -7.58 -18.53 1.04
#